data_AF-A0A2V4C690-F1
#
_entry.id   AF-A0A2V4C690-F1
#
_cell.length_a   1.000
_cell.length_b   1.000
_cell.length_c   1.000
_cell.angle_alpha   90.00
_cell.angle_beta   90.00
_cell.angle_gamma   90.00
#
_symmetry.space_group_name_H-M   'P 1'
#
loop_
_entity.id
_entity.type
_entity.pdbx_description
1 polymer ?
#
loop_
_entity_poly.entity_id
_entity_poly.type
_entity_poly.pdbx_seq_one_letter_code
_entity_poly.pdbx_strand_id
1 'polypeptide(L)'
;MKTDEIEKLEIIKRLTSNCLNTLRPFDNKNRMHTAEIKVYDYYELASVIRNLMRLCIVALDHDGAELPITIENRSIDVGLVLGIALQLFPIDEFELLNEISVLFPVGSENEDENILSANPQPS
;
A
#
# COMPACT_ATOMS: atom_id res chain seq x y z
N MET A 1 12.95 17.39 23.07
CA MET A 1 12.99 17.35 21.60
C MET A 1 13.64 16.08 21.07
N LYS A 2 14.96 15.85 21.24
CA LYS A 2 15.64 14.64 20.73
C LYS A 2 15.07 13.29 21.19
N THR A 3 14.52 13.22 22.41
CA THR A 3 13.94 11.98 22.96
C THR A 3 12.66 11.55 22.24
N ASP A 4 11.84 12.52 21.80
CA ASP A 4 10.54 12.30 21.18
C ASP A 4 10.70 11.78 19.72
N GLU A 5 11.67 12.31 18.99
CA GLU A 5 12.04 11.83 17.65
C GLU A 5 12.61 10.40 17.66
N ILE A 6 13.44 10.07 18.65
CA ILE A 6 14.01 8.72 18.81
C ILE A 6 12.91 7.71 19.14
N GLU A 7 11.94 8.08 19.99
CA GLU A 7 10.79 7.23 20.32
C GLU A 7 9.90 6.97 19.10
N LYS A 8 9.60 8.01 18.30
CA LYS A 8 8.86 7.86 17.04
C LYS A 8 9.59 6.93 16.06
N LEU A 9 10.91 7.04 15.94
CA LEU A 9 11.69 6.16 15.08
C LEU A 9 11.62 4.68 15.49
N GLU A 10 11.70 4.38 16.79
CA GLU A 10 11.59 3.01 17.29
C GLU A 10 10.18 2.44 17.08
N ILE A 11 9.13 3.28 17.21
CA ILE A 11 7.76 2.91 16.87
C ILE A 11 7.64 2.57 15.38
N ILE A 12 8.19 3.39 14.47
CA ILE A 12 8.17 3.12 13.02
C ILE A 12 8.86 1.81 12.68
N LYS A 13 10.04 1.54 13.27
CA LYS A 13 10.78 0.28 13.03
C LYS A 13 9.92 -0.93 13.40
N ARG A 14 9.28 -0.89 14.56
CA ARG A 14 8.39 -1.96 15.03
C ARG A 14 7.16 -2.12 14.13
N LEU A 15 6.56 -1.02 13.69
CA LEU A 15 5.38 -1.08 12.81
C LEU A 15 5.77 -1.64 11.42
N THR A 16 6.91 -1.22 10.88
CA THR A 16 7.40 -1.65 9.57
C THR A 16 7.68 -3.16 9.55
N SER A 17 8.27 -3.71 10.61
CA SER A 17 8.52 -5.16 10.71
C SER A 17 7.24 -5.99 10.79
N ASN A 18 6.16 -5.41 11.31
CA ASN A 18 4.91 -6.13 11.55
C ASN A 18 3.94 -6.02 10.37
N CYS A 19 4.04 -4.96 9.57
CA CYS A 19 3.03 -4.60 8.58
C CYS A 19 3.49 -4.65 7.12
N LEU A 20 4.81 -4.63 6.82
CA LEU A 20 5.31 -4.75 5.43
C LEU A 20 5.56 -6.21 5.03
N ASN A 21 4.48 -6.96 4.85
CA ASN A 21 4.50 -8.42 4.68
C ASN A 21 4.03 -8.90 3.30
N THR A 22 3.46 -8.03 2.48
CA THR A 22 2.96 -8.35 1.15
C THR A 22 4.11 -8.58 0.17
N LEU A 23 5.21 -7.83 0.31
CA LEU A 23 6.44 -8.01 -0.47
C LEU A 23 7.52 -8.74 0.35
N ARG A 24 7.35 -10.04 0.60
CA ARG A 24 8.33 -10.84 1.35
C ARG A 24 9.32 -11.59 0.44
N PRO A 25 10.61 -11.70 0.83
CA PRO A 25 11.56 -12.59 0.16
C PRO A 25 11.17 -14.06 0.39
N PHE A 26 11.36 -14.89 -0.65
CA PHE A 26 10.89 -16.28 -0.67
C PHE A 26 11.83 -17.23 0.07
N ASP A 27 11.24 -18.06 0.93
CA ASP A 27 11.89 -19.19 1.57
C ASP A 27 10.83 -20.29 1.74
N ASN A 28 10.93 -21.44 1.03
CA ASN A 28 9.84 -22.42 1.04
C ASN A 28 10.25 -23.84 1.50
N LYS A 29 9.50 -24.31 2.50
CA LYS A 29 9.28 -25.72 2.88
C LYS A 29 7.78 -25.97 3.13
N ASN A 30 6.98 -26.25 2.11
CA ASN A 30 5.69 -26.93 2.33
C ASN A 30 5.11 -27.63 1.07
N ARG A 31 4.22 -28.61 1.30
CA ARG A 31 3.59 -29.47 0.26
C ARG A 31 2.41 -28.80 -0.50
N MET A 32 2.44 -27.47 -0.67
CA MET A 32 1.52 -26.71 -1.53
C MET A 32 2.34 -25.92 -2.54
N HIS A 33 1.85 -25.81 -3.77
CA HIS A 33 2.49 -25.00 -4.80
C HIS A 33 2.10 -23.54 -4.60
N THR A 34 3.07 -22.71 -4.21
CA THR A 34 2.92 -21.25 -4.21
C THR A 34 3.16 -20.74 -5.63
N ALA A 35 2.23 -19.97 -6.18
CA ALA A 35 2.46 -19.16 -7.37
C ALA A 35 2.87 -17.76 -6.92
N GLU A 36 4.11 -17.37 -7.18
CA GLU A 36 4.65 -16.07 -6.77
C GLU A 36 4.54 -15.06 -7.90
N ILE A 37 4.11 -13.83 -7.55
CA ILE A 37 4.14 -12.69 -8.47
C ILE A 37 5.21 -11.75 -7.96
N LYS A 38 6.30 -11.61 -8.73
CA LYS A 38 7.36 -10.65 -8.43
C LYS A 38 6.98 -9.30 -8.99
N VAL A 39 7.02 -8.29 -8.13
CA VAL A 39 6.84 -6.88 -8.47
C VAL A 39 8.03 -6.09 -7.92
N TYR A 40 8.39 -5.01 -8.60
CA TYR A 40 9.51 -4.14 -8.31
C TYR A 40 9.29 -3.33 -7.04
N ASP A 41 8.07 -2.81 -6.86
CA ASP A 41 7.68 -2.00 -5.71
C ASP A 41 6.15 -2.03 -5.49
N TYR A 42 5.69 -1.32 -4.45
CA TYR A 42 4.28 -1.16 -4.14
C TYR A 42 3.49 -0.40 -5.21
N TYR A 43 4.14 0.44 -6.01
CA TYR A 43 3.49 1.15 -7.11
C TYR A 43 3.13 0.17 -8.24
N GLU A 44 4.04 -0.74 -8.59
CA GLU A 44 3.76 -1.82 -9.52
C GLU A 44 2.67 -2.76 -8.98
N LEU A 45 2.74 -3.15 -7.70
CA LEU A 45 1.68 -3.95 -7.06
C LEU A 45 0.31 -3.27 -7.17
N ALA A 46 0.22 -1.99 -6.79
CA ALA A 46 -1.01 -1.22 -6.91
C ALA A 46 -1.47 -1.10 -8.37
N SER A 47 -0.53 -1.02 -9.31
CA SER A 47 -0.81 -1.03 -10.75
C SER A 47 -1.45 -2.35 -11.20
N VAL A 48 -0.93 -3.49 -10.72
CA VAL A 48 -1.50 -4.83 -10.97
C VAL A 48 -2.92 -4.89 -10.42
N ILE A 49 -3.12 -4.59 -9.13
CA ILE A 49 -4.45 -4.62 -8.49
C ILE A 49 -5.44 -3.71 -9.22
N ARG A 50 -5.02 -2.48 -9.56
CA ARG A 50 -5.85 -1.52 -10.30
C ARG A 50 -6.27 -2.05 -11.67
N ASN A 51 -5.37 -2.71 -12.39
CA ASN A 51 -5.70 -3.28 -13.70
C ASN A 51 -6.62 -4.51 -13.57
N LEU A 52 -6.46 -5.34 -12.54
CA LEU A 52 -7.41 -6.42 -12.24
C LEU A 52 -8.81 -5.86 -11.94
N MET A 53 -8.90 -4.77 -11.16
CA MET A 53 -10.18 -4.10 -10.89
C MET A 53 -10.81 -3.52 -12.16
N ARG A 54 -10.01 -2.86 -13.02
CA ARG A 54 -10.49 -2.36 -14.32
C ARG A 54 -11.00 -3.49 -15.23
N LEU A 55 -10.32 -4.63 -15.23
CA LEU A 55 -10.76 -5.81 -15.97
C LEU A 55 -12.13 -6.30 -15.47
N CYS A 56 -12.32 -6.37 -14.16
CA CYS A 56 -13.62 -6.73 -13.57
C CYS A 56 -14.71 -5.72 -13.94
N ILE A 57 -14.41 -4.42 -13.92
CA ILE A 57 -15.38 -3.38 -14.32
C ILE A 57 -15.79 -3.57 -15.78
N VAL A 58 -14.83 -3.74 -16.70
CA VAL A 58 -15.12 -3.97 -18.13
C VAL A 58 -15.88 -5.27 -18.36
N ALA A 59 -15.55 -6.33 -17.60
CA ALA A 59 -16.25 -7.61 -17.68
C ALA A 59 -17.70 -7.55 -17.18
N LEU A 60 -17.98 -6.69 -16.18
CA LEU A 60 -19.31 -6.48 -15.62
C LEU A 60 -20.17 -5.49 -16.44
N ASP A 61 -19.55 -4.52 -17.11
CA ASP A 61 -20.21 -3.48 -17.93
C ASP A 61 -20.64 -4.00 -19.32
N HIS A 62 -20.33 -5.25 -19.64
CA HIS A 62 -20.51 -5.87 -20.95
C HIS A 62 -21.41 -7.11 -20.83
N ASP A 63 -22.48 -7.37 -21.59
CA ASP A 63 -23.10 -6.81 -22.81
C ASP A 63 -22.21 -6.38 -24.00
N GLY A 64 -20.88 -6.46 -23.95
CA GLY A 64 -20.05 -5.89 -25.04
C GLY A 64 -18.54 -6.18 -25.07
N ALA A 65 -18.04 -7.24 -24.45
CA ALA A 65 -16.77 -7.82 -24.89
C ALA A 65 -17.13 -9.02 -25.76
N GLU A 66 -17.45 -8.78 -27.02
CA GLU A 66 -17.51 -9.85 -28.01
C GLU A 66 -16.09 -10.41 -28.20
N LEU A 67 -15.74 -11.40 -27.37
CA LEU A 67 -14.60 -12.25 -27.64
C LEU A 67 -14.82 -12.94 -29.01
N PRO A 68 -13.76 -13.09 -29.82
CA PRO A 68 -13.85 -13.76 -31.11
C PRO A 68 -14.61 -15.08 -30.99
N ILE A 69 -15.48 -15.35 -31.98
CA ILE A 69 -16.41 -16.51 -32.04
C ILE A 69 -15.66 -17.86 -31.87
N THR A 70 -14.35 -17.87 -32.07
CA THR A 70 -13.44 -19.01 -32.00
C THR A 70 -12.98 -19.41 -30.59
N ILE A 71 -13.30 -18.63 -29.55
CA ILE A 71 -12.89 -18.91 -28.16
C ILE A 71 -14.09 -19.47 -27.39
N GLU A 72 -13.98 -20.71 -26.92
CA GLU A 72 -14.94 -21.26 -25.94
C GLU A 72 -14.82 -20.49 -24.62
N ASN A 73 -15.96 -20.17 -24.00
CA ASN A 73 -16.08 -19.40 -22.76
C ASN A 73 -15.83 -17.88 -22.94
N ARG A 74 -16.81 -17.18 -23.53
CA ARG A 74 -16.76 -15.74 -23.87
C ARG A 74 -16.89 -14.78 -22.68
N SER A 75 -16.88 -15.27 -21.45
CA SER A 75 -17.02 -14.46 -20.25
C SER A 75 -15.79 -14.57 -19.38
N ILE A 76 -15.30 -13.42 -18.92
CA ILE A 76 -14.26 -13.37 -17.88
C ILE A 76 -14.90 -13.84 -16.56
N ASP A 77 -14.28 -14.82 -15.90
CA ASP A 77 -14.67 -15.19 -14.54
C ASP A 77 -14.22 -14.08 -13.57
N VAL A 78 -15.12 -13.11 -13.37
CA VAL A 78 -14.91 -11.98 -12.47
C VAL A 78 -14.63 -12.44 -11.04
N GLY A 79 -15.23 -13.56 -10.60
CA GLY A 79 -15.02 -14.11 -9.26
C GLY A 79 -13.57 -14.56 -9.07
N LEU A 80 -13.01 -15.25 -10.06
CA LEU A 80 -11.61 -15.68 -10.04
C LEU A 80 -10.64 -14.48 -10.05
N VAL A 81 -10.88 -13.49 -10.92
CA VAL A 81 -10.03 -12.29 -11.01
C VAL A 81 -10.07 -11.48 -9.71
N LEU A 82 -11.26 -11.31 -9.11
CA LEU A 82 -11.41 -10.67 -7.80
C LEU A 82 -10.71 -11.46 -6.70
N GLY A 83 -10.78 -12.79 -6.73
CA GLY A 83 -10.08 -13.65 -5.77
C GLY A 83 -8.56 -13.47 -5.81
N ILE A 84 -7.98 -13.27 -7.00
CA ILE A 84 -6.55 -12.95 -7.16
C ILE A 84 -6.26 -11.54 -6.64
N ALA A 85 -7.06 -10.55 -7.03
CA ALA A 85 -6.86 -9.18 -6.60
C ALA A 85 -6.92 -9.03 -5.08
N LEU A 86 -7.85 -9.75 -4.42
CA LEU A 86 -7.99 -9.78 -2.97
C LEU A 86 -6.75 -10.34 -2.27
N GLN A 87 -6.12 -11.37 -2.84
CA GLN A 87 -4.88 -11.94 -2.30
C GLN A 87 -3.68 -10.98 -2.43
N LEU A 88 -3.73 -10.04 -3.38
CA LEU A 88 -2.67 -9.06 -3.60
C LEU A 88 -2.86 -7.77 -2.78
N PHE A 89 -4.02 -7.57 -2.16
CA PHE A 89 -4.32 -6.34 -1.42
C PHE A 89 -3.43 -6.21 -0.17
N PRO A 90 -2.63 -5.12 -0.06
CA PRO A 90 -1.68 -4.95 1.05
C PRO A 90 -2.36 -4.33 2.27
N ILE A 91 -3.24 -5.09 2.93
CA ILE A 91 -4.09 -4.62 4.04
C ILE A 91 -3.24 -4.21 5.24
N ASP A 92 -2.27 -5.04 5.63
CA ASP A 92 -1.38 -4.77 6.76
C ASP A 92 -0.57 -3.48 6.53
N GLU A 93 -0.12 -3.25 5.29
CA GLU A 93 0.59 -2.03 4.93
C GLU A 93 -0.31 -0.78 4.97
N PHE A 94 -1.60 -0.92 4.67
CA PHE A 94 -2.55 0.19 4.84
C PHE A 94 -2.78 0.54 6.31
N GLU A 95 -2.78 -0.45 7.20
CA GLU A 95 -2.82 -0.21 8.65
C GLU A 95 -1.56 0.56 9.10
N LEU A 96 -0.38 0.19 8.60
CA LEU A 96 0.86 0.94 8.85
C LEU A 96 0.74 2.41 8.42
N LEU A 97 0.21 2.68 7.22
CA LEU A 97 0.03 4.06 6.76
C LEU A 97 -0.91 4.86 7.69
N ASN A 98 -1.96 4.22 8.20
CA ASN A 98 -2.85 4.84 9.17
C ASN A 98 -2.12 5.15 10.48
N GLU A 99 -1.36 4.20 11.04
CA GLU A 99 -0.56 4.41 12.26
C GLU A 99 0.48 5.53 12.09
N ILE A 100 1.15 5.60 10.93
CA ILE A 100 2.09 6.69 10.61
C ILE A 100 1.37 8.04 10.59
N SER A 101 0.15 8.11 10.03
CA SER A 101 -0.62 9.37 9.97
C SER A 101 -1.01 9.90 11.36
N VAL A 102 -1.20 9.01 12.34
CA VAL A 102 -1.44 9.36 13.74
C VAL A 102 -0.14 9.83 14.41
N LEU A 103 0.98 9.20 14.10
CA LEU A 103 2.29 9.54 14.67
C LEU A 103 2.84 10.88 14.14
N PHE A 104 2.48 11.24 12.91
CA PHE A 104 2.88 12.47 12.22
C PHE A 104 1.65 13.22 11.67
N PRO A 105 0.84 13.85 12.55
CA PRO A 105 -0.34 14.58 12.11
C PRO A 105 0.09 15.78 11.27
N VAL A 106 -0.61 16.00 10.16
CA VAL A 106 -0.41 17.17 9.30
C VAL A 106 -0.83 18.42 10.08
N GLY A 107 0.14 19.16 10.63
CA GLY A 107 -0.09 20.45 11.29
C GLY A 107 0.73 20.78 12.55
N SER A 108 1.70 19.96 12.97
CA SER A 108 2.40 20.16 14.25
C SER A 108 3.79 20.84 14.18
N GLU A 109 4.01 21.78 13.24
CA GLU A 109 5.16 22.69 13.29
C GLU A 109 4.71 24.07 12.85
N ASN A 110 4.57 25.02 13.79
CA ASN A 110 4.56 26.48 13.58
C ASN A 110 4.65 27.26 14.92
N GLU A 111 5.46 26.84 15.90
CA GLU A 111 5.68 27.66 17.13
C GLU A 111 7.14 28.05 17.42
N ASP A 112 8.13 27.59 16.66
CA ASP A 112 9.55 27.78 17.05
C ASP A 112 10.35 28.85 16.27
N GLU A 113 9.72 29.69 15.42
CA GLU A 113 10.45 30.78 14.74
C GLU A 113 10.44 32.14 15.45
N ASN A 114 9.77 32.32 16.61
CA ASN A 114 9.62 33.67 17.19
C ASN A 114 10.51 34.00 18.42
N ILE A 115 11.57 33.24 18.69
CA ILE A 115 12.52 33.53 19.79
C ILE A 115 13.92 33.86 19.24
N LEU A 116 14.04 34.82 18.33
CA LEU A 116 15.35 35.41 17.99
C LEU A 116 15.32 36.89 17.55
N SER A 117 14.18 37.60 17.63
CA SER A 117 14.08 39.02 17.24
C SER A 117 14.04 40.03 18.39
N ALA A 118 14.03 39.60 19.65
CA ALA A 118 14.01 40.51 20.79
C ALA A 118 15.40 40.63 21.44
N ASN A 119 16.22 41.54 20.93
CA ASN A 119 17.27 42.16 21.75
C ASN A 119 17.11 43.69 21.73
N PRO A 120 17.23 44.39 22.87
CA PRO A 120 16.90 45.80 23.00
C PRO A 120 18.06 46.68 22.49
N GLN A 121 17.70 47.75 21.78
CA GLN A 121 18.61 48.83 21.39
C GLN A 121 19.19 49.53 22.64
N PRO A 122 20.51 49.74 22.74
CA PRO A 122 21.07 50.63 23.75
C PRO A 122 20.96 52.10 23.32
N SER A 123 20.72 52.94 24.32
CA SER A 123 20.57 54.40 24.34
C SER A 123 21.74 55.20 23.81
#